data_AF-A0AAE5A8Q1-F1
#
_entry.id   AF-A0AAE5A8Q1-F1
#
_cell.length_a   1.000
_cell.length_b   1.000
_cell.length_c   1.000
_cell.angle_alpha   90.00
_cell.angle_beta   90.00
_cell.angle_gamma   90.00
#
_symmetry.space_group_name_H-M   'P 1'
#
loop_
_entity.id
_entity.type
_entity.pdbx_description
1 polymer ?
#
loop_
_entity_poly.entity_id
_entity_poly.type
_entity_poly.pdbx_seq_one_letter_code
_entity_poly.pdbx_strand_id
1 'polypeptide(L)'
;MTASLEVVETTVTARRPLDVAMTLHPLQRGKGDPCHRRAVDGSIWRTSVQPSGPVTYRLTQSDRHTVHCQAWGEGARELADGLNRLVGEQDECEDFAPEHPILAEAHRRFPHLRLGRTDRVMEALVPAILEQRVHGIAAFASWRRLVWKFGTPAPGPAPDGMRVPPTAHVWRRVPSWEFHRANVDPGRARTIVRCAQVADRLEKIVDLSPEEATRRLMSVPGVGIWTAAEVSQRALGDADALSVGDYHLASMVGWSLLGKPLDDAEMVTYLEPVRPHRYRAVRLLLVSGNAIKPKFGPRTPVVDHSWH
;
A
#
# COMPACT_ATOMS: atom_id res chain seq x y z
N MET A 1 -10.29 34.55 -5.09
CA MET A 1 -9.14 34.77 -4.20
C MET A 1 -8.39 33.45 -4.09
N THR A 2 -7.37 33.27 -4.92
CA THR A 2 -6.44 32.15 -4.83
C THR A 2 -5.62 32.35 -3.56
N ALA A 3 -5.98 31.66 -2.48
CA ALA A 3 -5.09 31.55 -1.34
C ALA A 3 -3.75 31.04 -1.88
N SER A 4 -2.67 31.80 -1.68
CA SER A 4 -1.33 31.31 -1.91
C SER A 4 -1.18 30.05 -1.05
N LEU A 5 -1.19 28.88 -1.67
CA LEU A 5 -1.00 27.63 -0.97
C LEU A 5 0.46 27.59 -0.53
N GLU A 6 0.70 27.94 0.73
CA GLU A 6 2.00 27.84 1.38
C GLU A 6 2.53 26.41 1.16
N VAL A 7 3.72 26.31 0.58
CA VAL A 7 4.40 25.03 0.41
C VAL A 7 5.15 24.71 1.69
N VAL A 8 4.99 23.49 2.19
CA VAL A 8 5.84 22.96 3.24
C VAL A 8 6.93 22.14 2.58
N GLU A 9 8.18 22.52 2.81
CA GLU A 9 9.35 21.81 2.30
C GLU A 9 10.06 21.11 3.45
N THR A 10 10.47 19.87 3.22
CA THR A 10 11.27 19.11 4.18
C THR A 10 12.18 18.15 3.44
N THR A 11 13.30 17.80 4.05
CA THR A 11 14.28 16.87 3.50
C THR A 11 14.60 15.80 4.52
N VAL A 12 14.63 14.55 4.07
CA VAL A 12 15.15 13.41 4.82
C VAL A 12 16.50 13.03 4.27
N THR A 13 17.50 12.95 5.14
CA THR A 13 18.80 12.33 4.87
C THR A 13 18.85 11.01 5.64
N ALA A 14 18.73 9.91 4.92
CA ALA A 14 18.59 8.56 5.45
C ALA A 14 19.92 7.94 5.87
N ARG A 15 19.91 7.16 6.96
CA ARG A 15 21.10 6.48 7.49
C ARG A 15 21.60 5.36 6.57
N ARG A 16 20.69 4.69 5.87
CA ARG A 16 21.01 3.63 4.89
C ARG A 16 20.53 4.05 3.50
N PRO A 17 21.09 3.48 2.42
CA PRO A 17 20.59 3.72 1.08
C PRO A 17 19.07 3.44 0.99
N LEU A 18 18.37 4.19 0.14
CA LEU A 18 16.95 3.98 -0.15
C LEU A 18 16.66 4.20 -1.64
N ASP A 19 15.56 3.63 -2.11
CA ASP A 19 14.92 3.96 -3.39
C ASP A 19 13.45 4.29 -3.10
N VAL A 20 13.09 5.57 -3.24
CA VAL A 20 11.76 6.06 -2.87
C VAL A 20 10.68 5.50 -3.79
N ALA A 21 11.02 5.23 -5.06
CA ALA A 21 10.09 4.61 -6.01
C ALA A 21 9.84 3.15 -5.65
N MET A 22 10.89 2.41 -5.30
CA MET A 22 10.77 1.03 -4.84
C MET A 22 9.97 0.91 -3.54
N THR A 23 10.20 1.84 -2.60
CA THR A 23 9.53 1.92 -1.29
C THR A 23 8.04 2.21 -1.45
N LEU A 24 7.67 3.17 -2.30
CA LEU A 24 6.28 3.58 -2.48
C LEU A 24 5.52 2.78 -3.53
N HIS A 25 6.18 1.94 -4.33
CA HIS A 25 5.55 1.12 -5.37
C HIS A 25 4.31 0.33 -4.89
N PRO A 26 4.32 -0.34 -3.70
CA PRO A 26 3.14 -1.08 -3.21
C PRO A 26 1.88 -0.23 -3.02
N LEU A 27 2.03 1.09 -2.99
CA LEU A 27 0.96 2.04 -2.73
C LEU A 27 0.27 2.50 -4.03
N GLN A 28 0.85 2.20 -5.20
CA GLN A 28 0.29 2.56 -6.51
C GLN A 28 -0.73 1.52 -7.00
N ARG A 29 -1.92 1.97 -7.41
CA ARG A 29 -3.00 1.15 -7.98
C ARG A 29 -3.00 1.21 -9.51
N GLY A 30 -1.87 0.80 -10.09
CA GLY A 30 -1.64 0.78 -11.53
C GLY A 30 -1.32 2.15 -12.15
N LYS A 31 -1.05 2.17 -13.47
CA LYS A 31 -0.59 3.37 -14.19
C LYS A 31 -1.57 4.54 -14.19
N GLY A 32 -2.87 4.26 -13.99
CA GLY A 32 -3.92 5.27 -13.98
C GLY A 32 -4.40 5.66 -12.58
N ASP A 33 -3.63 5.39 -11.55
CA ASP A 33 -3.97 5.75 -10.17
C ASP A 33 -4.11 7.27 -10.01
N PRO A 34 -5.28 7.80 -9.62
CA PRO A 34 -5.46 9.24 -9.42
C PRO A 34 -4.72 9.79 -8.18
N CYS A 35 -4.27 8.93 -7.26
CA CYS A 35 -3.59 9.33 -6.03
C CYS A 35 -2.08 9.14 -6.09
N HIS A 36 -1.54 8.59 -7.18
CA HIS A 36 -0.11 8.30 -7.34
C HIS A 36 0.33 8.48 -8.78
N ARG A 37 1.34 9.33 -9.01
CA ARG A 37 1.93 9.53 -10.33
C ARG A 37 3.45 9.60 -10.23
N ARG A 38 4.13 8.84 -11.08
CA ARG A 38 5.56 9.04 -11.35
C ARG A 38 5.71 9.94 -12.56
N ALA A 39 6.35 11.09 -12.37
CA ALA A 39 6.61 12.05 -13.44
C ALA A 39 7.81 11.63 -14.30
N VAL A 40 7.99 12.30 -15.45
CA VAL A 40 9.05 11.99 -16.42
C VAL A 40 10.45 12.22 -15.83
N ASP A 41 10.58 13.21 -14.96
CA ASP A 41 11.80 13.52 -14.21
C ASP A 41 12.10 12.51 -13.08
N GLY A 42 11.26 11.47 -12.93
CA GLY A 42 11.39 10.45 -11.90
C GLY A 42 10.76 10.83 -10.56
N SER A 43 10.29 12.07 -10.38
CA SER A 43 9.62 12.51 -9.14
C SER A 43 8.30 11.78 -8.93
N ILE A 44 7.93 11.60 -7.66
CA ILE A 44 6.71 10.89 -7.28
C ILE A 44 5.74 11.90 -6.68
N TRP A 45 4.60 12.05 -7.32
CA TRP A 45 3.47 12.82 -6.83
C TRP A 45 2.45 11.91 -6.18
N ARG A 46 1.95 12.30 -5.02
CA ARG A 46 0.89 11.57 -4.32
C ARG A 46 -0.07 12.49 -3.60
N THR A 47 -1.26 11.98 -3.35
CA THR A 47 -2.27 12.63 -2.51
C THR A 47 -2.63 11.77 -1.32
N SER A 48 -3.08 12.41 -0.24
CA SER A 48 -3.52 11.75 0.99
C SER A 48 -4.48 12.66 1.76
N VAL A 49 -5.19 12.10 2.73
CA VAL A 49 -5.99 12.79 3.74
C VAL A 49 -5.28 12.67 5.09
N GLN A 50 -4.70 13.76 5.56
CA GLN A 50 -4.15 13.87 6.91
C GLN A 50 -5.24 14.32 7.89
N PRO A 51 -5.02 14.24 9.23
CA PRO A 51 -6.05 14.63 10.19
C PRO A 51 -6.56 16.07 10.03
N SER A 52 -5.67 16.99 9.66
CA SER A 52 -6.03 18.38 9.39
C SER A 52 -6.71 18.60 8.03
N GLY A 53 -6.52 17.71 7.06
CA GLY A 53 -7.16 17.82 5.75
C GLY A 53 -6.38 17.22 4.58
N PRO A 54 -6.79 17.53 3.34
CA PRO A 54 -6.17 16.98 2.14
C PRO A 54 -4.73 17.50 1.96
N VAL A 55 -3.87 16.63 1.45
CA VAL A 55 -2.50 16.97 1.05
C VAL A 55 -2.18 16.41 -0.32
N THR A 56 -1.44 17.18 -1.10
CA THR A 56 -0.65 16.68 -2.24
C THR A 56 0.81 16.87 -1.92
N TYR A 57 1.65 15.94 -2.35
CA TYR A 57 3.08 16.05 -2.16
C TYR A 57 3.87 15.48 -3.32
N ARG A 58 5.04 16.07 -3.54
CA ARG A 58 6.02 15.66 -4.53
C ARG A 58 7.30 15.26 -3.83
N LEU A 59 7.79 14.06 -4.15
CA LEU A 59 9.06 13.53 -3.69
C LEU A 59 10.06 13.54 -4.84
N THR A 60 11.23 14.11 -4.58
CA THR A 60 12.40 14.07 -5.46
C THR A 60 13.56 13.48 -4.69
N GLN A 61 14.25 12.52 -5.29
CA GLN A 61 15.41 11.87 -4.69
C GLN A 61 16.67 12.30 -5.47
N SER A 62 17.57 13.03 -4.82
CA SER A 62 18.79 13.56 -5.45
C SER A 62 19.92 12.54 -5.52
N ASP A 63 19.98 11.65 -4.54
CA ASP A 63 21.00 10.62 -4.37
C ASP A 63 20.44 9.43 -3.59
N ARG A 64 21.27 8.46 -3.20
CA ARG A 64 20.81 7.23 -2.53
C ARG A 64 20.37 7.43 -1.06
N HIS A 65 20.51 8.62 -0.50
CA HIS A 65 20.24 8.91 0.91
C HIS A 65 19.29 10.11 1.09
N THR A 66 19.18 11.00 0.12
CA THR A 66 18.45 12.26 0.28
C THR A 66 17.13 12.27 -0.48
N VAL A 67 16.02 12.45 0.24
CA VAL A 67 14.68 12.66 -0.33
C VAL A 67 14.16 14.03 0.08
N HIS A 68 13.87 14.87 -0.90
CA HIS A 68 13.21 16.14 -0.72
C HIS A 68 11.70 16.00 -0.96
N CYS A 69 10.91 16.63 -0.10
CA CYS A 69 9.45 16.66 -0.18
C CYS A 69 8.95 18.09 -0.24
N GLN A 70 8.08 18.36 -1.20
CA GLN A 70 7.24 19.55 -1.26
C GLN A 70 5.81 19.12 -1.03
N ALA A 71 5.12 19.74 -0.07
CA ALA A 71 3.74 19.40 0.30
C ALA A 71 2.84 20.63 0.29
N TRP A 72 1.60 20.44 -0.18
CA TRP A 72 0.58 21.49 -0.30
C TRP A 72 -0.76 21.02 0.25
N GLY A 73 -1.51 21.95 0.84
CA GLY A 73 -2.82 21.68 1.46
C GLY A 73 -2.74 21.69 2.98
N GLU A 74 -3.90 21.55 3.63
CA GLU A 74 -4.03 21.63 5.09
C GLU A 74 -3.17 20.57 5.80
N GLY A 75 -3.08 19.37 5.21
CA GLY A 75 -2.27 18.25 5.70
C GLY A 75 -0.76 18.33 5.46
N ALA A 76 -0.24 19.43 4.90
CA ALA A 76 1.15 19.50 4.45
C ALA A 76 2.18 19.35 5.59
N ARG A 77 1.93 19.99 6.74
CA ARG A 77 2.83 19.91 7.92
C ARG A 77 2.85 18.51 8.52
N GLU A 78 1.68 17.89 8.71
CA GLU A 78 1.57 16.54 9.26
C GLU A 78 2.26 15.49 8.38
N LEU A 79 2.11 15.62 7.06
CA LEU A 79 2.85 14.78 6.11
C LEU A 79 4.37 15.00 6.23
N ALA A 80 4.82 16.26 6.29
CA ALA A 80 6.24 16.58 6.42
C ALA A 80 6.85 15.98 7.69
N ASP A 81 6.14 16.06 8.83
CA ASP A 81 6.54 15.46 10.11
C ASP A 81 6.60 13.92 10.03
N GLY A 82 5.76 13.32 9.20
CA GLY A 82 5.71 11.88 8.94
C GLY A 82 6.67 11.36 7.87
N LEU A 83 7.43 12.23 7.19
CA LEU A 83 8.18 11.85 5.99
C LEU A 83 9.20 10.73 6.24
N ASN A 84 9.90 10.76 7.38
CA ASN A 84 10.84 9.70 7.78
C ASN A 84 10.17 8.32 7.79
N ARG A 85 8.93 8.22 8.29
CA ARG A 85 8.18 6.96 8.32
C ARG A 85 7.73 6.53 6.94
N LEU A 86 7.31 7.49 6.12
CA LEU A 86 6.86 7.25 4.74
C LEU A 86 7.98 6.69 3.84
N VAL A 87 9.19 7.23 3.94
CA VAL A 87 10.36 6.74 3.17
C VAL A 87 11.03 5.52 3.82
N GLY A 88 10.52 5.08 4.97
CA GLY A 88 10.94 3.88 5.66
C GLY A 88 12.23 4.03 6.46
N GLU A 89 12.58 5.22 6.95
CA GLU A 89 13.77 5.44 7.79
C GLU A 89 13.73 4.66 9.12
N GLN A 90 12.53 4.33 9.59
CA GLN A 90 12.28 3.50 10.78
C GLN A 90 12.23 1.99 10.48
N ASP A 91 12.38 1.61 9.22
CA ASP A 91 12.54 0.21 8.83
C ASP A 91 13.87 -0.30 9.37
N GLU A 92 13.88 -1.20 10.34
CA GLU A 92 15.09 -1.86 10.84
C GLU A 92 15.16 -3.28 10.26
N CYS A 93 16.35 -3.73 9.88
CA CYS A 93 16.51 -5.03 9.23
C CYS A 93 17.87 -5.69 9.48
N GLU A 94 18.60 -5.22 10.49
CA GLU A 94 19.92 -5.71 10.89
C GLU A 94 19.85 -7.15 11.41
N ASP A 95 18.69 -7.56 11.92
CA ASP A 95 18.35 -8.92 12.35
C ASP A 95 17.85 -9.82 11.21
N PHE A 96 17.69 -9.29 9.99
CA PHE A 96 17.29 -10.09 8.83
C PHE A 96 18.48 -10.84 8.22
N ALA A 97 18.68 -12.08 8.68
CA ALA A 97 19.75 -12.97 8.21
C ALA A 97 19.20 -14.25 7.56
N PRO A 98 18.63 -14.19 6.33
CA PRO A 98 18.07 -15.37 5.68
C PRO A 98 19.16 -16.37 5.27
N GLU A 99 18.98 -17.65 5.59
CA GLU A 99 19.91 -18.71 5.18
C GLU A 99 19.77 -19.09 3.70
N HIS A 100 18.56 -18.94 3.14
CA HIS A 100 18.30 -19.36 1.77
C HIS A 100 19.08 -18.49 0.76
N PRO A 101 19.91 -19.07 -0.14
CA PRO A 101 20.85 -18.31 -0.99
C PRO A 101 20.18 -17.22 -1.84
N ILE A 102 18.98 -17.49 -2.37
CA ILE A 102 18.23 -16.51 -3.17
C ILE A 102 17.85 -15.27 -2.35
N LEU A 103 17.44 -15.46 -1.09
CA LEU A 103 17.05 -14.36 -0.20
C LEU A 103 18.28 -13.62 0.32
N ALA A 104 19.35 -14.34 0.69
CA ALA A 104 20.62 -13.74 1.11
C ALA A 104 21.21 -12.84 0.00
N GLU A 105 21.25 -13.34 -1.24
CA GLU A 105 21.74 -12.58 -2.38
C GLU A 105 20.84 -11.40 -2.74
N ALA A 106 19.51 -11.58 -2.68
CA ALA A 106 18.58 -10.48 -2.89
C ALA A 106 18.76 -9.39 -1.81
N HIS A 107 18.88 -9.77 -0.54
CA HIS A 107 19.10 -8.82 0.55
C HIS A 107 20.39 -8.00 0.34
N ARG A 108 21.48 -8.66 -0.06
CA ARG A 108 22.77 -8.03 -0.37
C ARG A 108 22.69 -7.07 -1.57
N ARG A 109 21.94 -7.42 -2.63
CA ARG A 109 21.81 -6.64 -3.86
C ARG A 109 20.84 -5.47 -3.77
N PHE A 110 19.87 -5.54 -2.86
CA PHE A 110 18.82 -4.54 -2.68
C PHE A 110 18.90 -3.88 -1.30
N PRO A 111 20.05 -3.28 -0.90
CA PRO A 111 20.18 -2.59 0.39
C PRO A 111 19.33 -1.30 0.47
N HIS A 112 18.79 -0.86 -0.67
CA HIS A 112 17.93 0.31 -0.82
C HIS A 112 16.43 0.00 -0.73
N LEU A 113 16.04 -1.27 -0.57
CA LEU A 113 14.65 -1.63 -0.28
C LEU A 113 14.32 -1.22 1.16
N ARG A 114 13.43 -0.24 1.30
CA ARG A 114 12.84 0.15 2.58
C ARG A 114 11.37 -0.25 2.62
N LEU A 115 10.89 -0.65 3.79
CA LEU A 115 9.48 -0.82 4.08
C LEU A 115 8.97 0.41 4.83
N GLY A 116 8.42 1.35 4.08
CA GLY A 116 7.81 2.56 4.63
C GLY A 116 6.39 2.34 5.12
N ARG A 117 5.87 3.32 5.86
CA ARG A 117 4.50 3.32 6.37
C ARG A 117 3.83 4.67 6.18
N THR A 118 2.56 4.66 5.74
CA THR A 118 1.80 5.89 5.48
C THR A 118 1.12 6.45 6.72
N ASP A 119 0.96 5.65 7.78
CA ASP A 119 0.09 5.93 8.92
C ASP A 119 -1.38 6.21 8.54
N ARG A 120 -1.80 5.87 7.31
CA ARG A 120 -3.16 6.10 6.80
C ARG A 120 -3.86 4.76 6.61
N VAL A 121 -4.61 4.34 7.62
CA VAL A 121 -5.21 3.00 7.68
C VAL A 121 -6.37 2.87 6.71
N MET A 122 -7.25 3.87 6.63
CA MET A 122 -8.37 3.86 5.68
C MET A 122 -7.90 3.89 4.23
N GLU A 123 -6.83 4.63 3.93
CA GLU A 123 -6.25 4.68 2.59
C GLU A 123 -5.63 3.35 2.15
N ALA A 124 -5.17 2.52 3.09
CA ALA A 124 -4.71 1.17 2.82
C ALA A 124 -5.88 0.16 2.77
N LEU A 125 -6.86 0.29 3.67
CA LEU A 125 -8.01 -0.61 3.80
C LEU A 125 -8.89 -0.63 2.56
N VAL A 126 -9.25 0.54 2.02
CA VAL A 126 -10.21 0.59 0.91
C VAL A 126 -9.68 -0.13 -0.34
N PRO A 127 -8.46 0.16 -0.83
CA PRO A 127 -7.89 -0.62 -1.93
C PRO A 127 -7.74 -2.11 -1.61
N ALA A 128 -7.30 -2.47 -0.39
CA ALA A 128 -7.18 -3.87 -0.01
C ALA A 128 -8.53 -4.60 -0.08
N ILE A 129 -9.62 -3.99 0.40
CA ILE A 129 -10.97 -4.55 0.28
C ILE A 129 -11.38 -4.66 -1.19
N LEU A 130 -11.14 -3.63 -2.01
CA LEU A 130 -11.43 -3.67 -3.44
C LEU A 130 -10.68 -4.79 -4.18
N GLU A 131 -9.50 -5.18 -3.71
CA GLU A 131 -8.67 -6.23 -4.31
C GLU A 131 -9.07 -7.65 -3.89
N GLN A 132 -9.97 -7.83 -2.90
CA GLN A 132 -10.38 -9.14 -2.41
C GLN A 132 -10.98 -10.02 -3.53
N ARG A 133 -10.35 -11.17 -3.79
CA ARG A 133 -10.83 -12.24 -4.70
C ARG A 133 -11.14 -11.80 -6.13
N VAL A 134 -10.51 -10.70 -6.59
CA VAL A 134 -10.68 -10.20 -7.95
C VAL A 134 -9.33 -9.99 -8.63
N HIS A 135 -9.34 -9.84 -9.95
CA HIS A 135 -8.15 -9.45 -10.69
C HIS A 135 -7.75 -8.01 -10.32
N GLY A 136 -6.47 -7.78 -10.03
CA GLY A 136 -5.98 -6.45 -9.63
C GLY A 136 -6.32 -5.35 -10.63
N ILE A 137 -6.33 -5.63 -11.95
CA ILE A 137 -6.74 -4.65 -12.97
C ILE A 137 -8.19 -4.17 -12.80
N ALA A 138 -9.10 -5.06 -12.39
CA ALA A 138 -10.49 -4.73 -12.11
C ALA A 138 -10.59 -3.89 -10.84
N ALA A 139 -9.92 -4.31 -9.77
CA ALA A 139 -9.88 -3.56 -8.51
C ALA A 139 -9.30 -2.14 -8.69
N PHE A 140 -8.24 -1.99 -9.49
CA PHE A 140 -7.65 -0.69 -9.80
C PHE A 140 -8.58 0.19 -10.63
N ALA A 141 -9.38 -0.41 -11.53
CA ALA A 141 -10.41 0.31 -12.26
C ALA A 141 -11.54 0.78 -11.31
N SER A 142 -11.96 -0.06 -10.37
CA SER A 142 -12.92 0.29 -9.30
C SER A 142 -12.40 1.46 -8.45
N TRP A 143 -11.16 1.35 -7.96
CA TRP A 143 -10.48 2.40 -7.20
C TRP A 143 -10.48 3.72 -7.95
N ARG A 144 -9.99 3.71 -9.19
CA ARG A 144 -9.93 4.90 -10.05
C ARG A 144 -11.31 5.53 -10.21
N ARG A 145 -12.34 4.74 -10.56
CA ARG A 145 -13.69 5.26 -10.77
C ARG A 145 -14.27 5.90 -9.50
N LEU A 146 -14.12 5.25 -8.36
CA LEU A 146 -14.65 5.75 -7.09
C LEU A 146 -13.92 7.02 -6.64
N VAL A 147 -12.60 7.05 -6.72
CA VAL A 147 -11.81 8.25 -6.36
C VAL A 147 -12.07 9.42 -7.30
N TRP A 148 -12.23 9.18 -8.60
CA TRP A 148 -12.59 10.25 -9.54
C TRP A 148 -13.96 10.86 -9.25
N LYS A 149 -14.90 10.07 -8.73
CA LYS A 149 -16.26 10.54 -8.46
C LYS A 149 -16.39 11.16 -7.06
N PHE A 150 -15.78 10.55 -6.05
CA PHE A 150 -15.98 10.90 -4.64
C PHE A 150 -14.76 11.54 -3.98
N GLY A 151 -13.61 11.53 -4.64
CA GLY A 151 -12.41 12.23 -4.19
C GLY A 151 -12.44 13.70 -4.58
N THR A 152 -11.66 14.52 -3.87
CA THR A 152 -11.58 15.96 -4.08
C THR A 152 -10.40 16.32 -5.01
N PRO A 153 -10.38 17.55 -5.57
CA PRO A 153 -9.21 18.05 -6.28
C PRO A 153 -7.96 18.01 -5.40
N ALA A 154 -6.82 17.69 -6.02
CA ALA A 154 -5.51 17.71 -5.37
C ALA A 154 -5.07 19.16 -5.07
N PRO A 155 -4.74 19.52 -3.81
CA PRO A 155 -4.17 20.83 -3.49
C PRO A 155 -2.84 21.07 -4.22
N GLY A 156 -2.52 22.35 -4.46
CA GLY A 156 -1.22 22.77 -4.98
C GLY A 156 -1.06 22.59 -6.49
N PRO A 157 0.17 22.67 -7.02
CA PRO A 157 0.48 22.50 -8.43
C PRO A 157 0.49 21.03 -8.85
N ALA A 158 -0.47 20.24 -8.33
CA ALA A 158 -0.58 18.82 -8.61
C ALA A 158 -0.77 18.60 -10.13
N PRO A 159 -0.11 17.58 -10.71
CA PRO A 159 -0.34 17.21 -12.10
C PRO A 159 -1.82 16.99 -12.42
N ASP A 160 -2.26 17.45 -13.59
CA ASP A 160 -3.67 17.40 -14.00
C ASP A 160 -4.28 16.01 -13.85
N GLY A 161 -5.48 15.96 -13.27
CA GLY A 161 -6.25 14.73 -13.03
C GLY A 161 -5.83 13.93 -11.80
N MET A 162 -4.91 14.42 -10.96
CA MET A 162 -4.74 13.87 -9.62
C MET A 162 -5.92 14.23 -8.71
N ARG A 163 -6.24 13.34 -7.78
CA ARG A 163 -7.35 13.48 -6.82
C ARG A 163 -6.91 13.04 -5.46
N VAL A 164 -7.44 13.67 -4.42
CA VAL A 164 -7.30 13.18 -3.03
C VAL A 164 -8.35 12.07 -2.82
N PRO A 165 -7.99 10.93 -2.20
CA PRO A 165 -8.97 9.89 -1.95
C PRO A 165 -10.10 10.40 -1.03
N PRO A 166 -11.30 9.82 -1.09
CA PRO A 166 -12.39 10.21 -0.19
C PRO A 166 -12.01 10.01 1.29
N THR A 167 -12.47 10.92 2.15
CA THR A 167 -12.36 10.74 3.61
C THR A 167 -13.25 9.58 4.07
N ALA A 168 -13.02 9.05 5.27
CA ALA A 168 -13.90 8.02 5.85
C ALA A 168 -15.38 8.46 5.89
N HIS A 169 -15.64 9.73 6.19
CA HIS A 169 -16.98 10.29 6.18
C HIS A 169 -17.65 10.21 4.79
N VAL A 170 -16.89 10.49 3.73
CA VAL A 170 -17.39 10.36 2.36
C VAL A 170 -17.61 8.89 2.00
N TRP A 171 -16.65 8.00 2.30
CA TRP A 171 -16.80 6.56 2.06
C TRP A 171 -18.06 5.97 2.69
N ARG A 172 -18.38 6.38 3.93
CA ARG A 172 -19.59 5.96 4.65
C ARG A 172 -20.89 6.37 3.93
N ARG A 173 -20.85 7.40 3.09
CA ARG A 173 -22.01 7.98 2.38
C ARG A 173 -22.07 7.61 0.90
N VAL A 174 -21.09 6.89 0.37
CA VAL A 174 -21.12 6.42 -1.03
C VAL A 174 -22.33 5.49 -1.20
N PRO A 175 -23.26 5.80 -2.11
CA PRO A 175 -24.42 4.95 -2.32
C PRO A 175 -24.05 3.58 -2.86
N SER A 176 -24.79 2.53 -2.48
CA SER A 176 -24.49 1.15 -2.89
C SER A 176 -24.44 0.96 -4.41
N TRP A 177 -25.30 1.65 -5.17
CA TRP A 177 -25.30 1.56 -6.63
C TRP A 177 -24.03 2.16 -7.28
N GLU A 178 -23.30 3.03 -6.57
CA GLU A 178 -22.06 3.61 -7.08
C GLU A 178 -20.88 2.64 -6.94
N PHE A 179 -20.87 1.85 -5.87
CA PHE A 179 -20.00 0.68 -5.76
C PHE A 179 -20.31 -0.33 -6.85
N HIS A 180 -21.59 -0.63 -7.05
CA HIS A 180 -22.03 -1.56 -8.09
C HIS A 180 -21.57 -1.13 -9.50
N ARG A 181 -21.82 0.13 -9.87
CA ARG A 181 -21.35 0.73 -11.13
C ARG A 181 -19.82 0.76 -11.26
N ALA A 182 -19.09 0.57 -10.16
CA ALA A 182 -17.64 0.44 -10.12
C ALA A 182 -17.16 -1.02 -10.10
N ASN A 183 -18.03 -1.99 -10.39
CA ASN A 183 -17.71 -3.42 -10.36
C ASN A 183 -17.30 -3.92 -8.95
N VAL A 184 -17.91 -3.34 -7.91
CA VAL A 184 -17.71 -3.74 -6.51
C VAL A 184 -18.97 -4.44 -6.02
N ASP A 185 -18.81 -5.70 -5.60
CA ASP A 185 -19.94 -6.48 -5.09
C ASP A 185 -20.47 -5.94 -3.75
N PRO A 186 -21.72 -6.27 -3.37
CA PRO A 186 -22.32 -5.78 -2.14
C PRO A 186 -21.55 -6.15 -0.86
N GLY A 187 -20.83 -7.27 -0.86
CA GLY A 187 -20.01 -7.71 0.27
C GLY A 187 -18.86 -6.73 0.54
N ARG A 188 -18.00 -6.53 -0.46
CA ARG A 188 -16.87 -5.57 -0.40
C ARG A 188 -17.36 -4.15 -0.11
N ALA A 189 -18.45 -3.70 -0.75
CA ALA A 189 -19.03 -2.39 -0.52
C ALA A 189 -19.45 -2.19 0.95
N ARG A 190 -20.15 -3.16 1.55
CA ARG A 190 -20.53 -3.12 2.97
C ARG A 190 -19.32 -3.12 3.88
N THR A 191 -18.27 -3.88 3.57
CA THR A 191 -17.03 -3.90 4.36
C THR A 191 -16.35 -2.52 4.36
N ILE A 192 -16.25 -1.85 3.21
CA ILE A 192 -15.71 -0.47 3.12
C ILE A 192 -16.52 0.48 4.01
N VAL A 193 -17.85 0.44 3.91
CA VAL A 193 -18.72 1.31 4.72
C VAL A 193 -18.60 1.01 6.22
N ARG A 194 -18.49 -0.27 6.62
CA ARG A 194 -18.27 -0.66 8.02
C ARG A 194 -16.94 -0.13 8.55
N CYS A 195 -15.86 -0.27 7.79
CA CYS A 195 -14.56 0.28 8.17
C CYS A 195 -14.64 1.80 8.33
N ALA A 196 -15.27 2.48 7.37
CA ALA A 196 -15.47 3.92 7.39
C ALA A 196 -16.31 4.41 8.59
N GLN A 197 -17.26 3.61 9.08
CA GLN A 197 -18.06 3.93 10.27
C GLN A 197 -17.25 3.91 11.58
N VAL A 198 -16.14 3.18 11.62
CA VAL A 198 -15.26 3.05 12.80
C VAL A 198 -13.85 3.56 12.54
N ALA A 199 -13.68 4.40 11.50
CA ALA A 199 -12.38 4.86 11.03
C ALA A 199 -11.55 5.53 12.14
N ASP A 200 -12.15 6.37 12.99
CA ASP A 200 -11.41 7.03 14.09
C ASP A 200 -10.73 6.05 15.06
N ARG A 201 -11.26 4.83 15.19
CA ARG A 201 -10.64 3.76 15.99
C ARG A 201 -9.60 2.99 15.18
N LEU A 202 -9.86 2.76 13.90
CA LEU A 202 -8.93 2.05 13.02
C LEU A 202 -7.68 2.88 12.71
N GLU A 203 -7.78 4.19 12.53
CA GLU A 203 -6.63 5.07 12.31
C GLU A 203 -5.67 5.10 13.52
N LYS A 204 -6.16 4.79 14.72
CA LYS A 204 -5.33 4.74 15.95
C LYS A 204 -4.53 3.46 16.11
N ILE A 205 -4.69 2.46 15.22
CA ILE A 205 -3.89 1.23 15.31
C ILE A 205 -2.41 1.45 14.95
N VAL A 206 -2.09 2.62 14.39
CA VAL A 206 -0.73 3.01 13.98
C VAL A 206 0.29 2.97 15.12
N ASP A 207 -0.17 3.11 16.37
CA ASP A 207 0.68 3.11 17.57
C ASP A 207 0.64 1.78 18.34
N LEU A 208 -0.03 0.76 17.80
CA LEU A 208 -0.21 -0.55 18.45
C LEU A 208 0.83 -1.57 17.97
N SER A 209 1.01 -2.66 18.73
CA SER A 209 1.83 -3.78 18.26
C SER A 209 1.21 -4.44 17.01
N PRO A 210 2.02 -5.09 16.16
CA PRO A 210 1.52 -5.80 14.97
C PRO A 210 0.35 -6.75 15.26
N GLU A 211 0.42 -7.51 16.35
CA GLU A 211 -0.60 -8.47 16.75
C GLU A 211 -1.90 -7.78 17.18
N GLU A 212 -1.79 -6.70 17.96
CA GLU A 212 -2.94 -5.89 18.38
C GLU A 212 -3.59 -5.20 17.18
N ALA A 213 -2.80 -4.57 16.31
CA ALA A 213 -3.29 -3.92 15.10
C ALA A 213 -4.03 -4.90 14.18
N THR A 214 -3.45 -6.08 13.95
CA THR A 214 -4.08 -7.15 13.17
C THR A 214 -5.41 -7.59 13.78
N ARG A 215 -5.45 -7.81 15.10
CA ARG A 215 -6.69 -8.21 15.81
C ARG A 215 -7.76 -7.14 15.73
N ARG A 216 -7.39 -5.86 15.83
CA ARG A 216 -8.30 -4.72 15.70
C ARG A 216 -8.86 -4.61 14.28
N LEU A 217 -8.04 -4.77 13.25
CA LEU A 217 -8.47 -4.79 11.85
C LEU A 217 -9.48 -5.92 11.61
N MET A 218 -9.15 -7.14 12.03
CA MET A 218 -9.99 -8.33 11.84
C MET A 218 -11.26 -8.36 12.68
N SER A 219 -11.42 -7.44 13.64
CA SER A 219 -12.67 -7.27 14.37
C SER A 219 -13.80 -6.74 13.50
N VAL A 220 -13.49 -6.15 12.33
CA VAL A 220 -14.50 -5.64 11.39
C VAL A 220 -14.95 -6.76 10.46
N PRO A 221 -16.25 -7.13 10.43
CA PRO A 221 -16.74 -8.19 9.57
C PRO A 221 -16.50 -7.89 8.09
N GLY A 222 -15.75 -8.77 7.42
CA GLY A 222 -15.30 -8.62 6.03
C GLY A 222 -13.81 -8.28 5.88
N VAL A 223 -13.11 -8.01 6.98
CA VAL A 223 -11.65 -7.86 7.03
C VAL A 223 -11.06 -9.16 7.58
N GLY A 224 -10.45 -9.96 6.71
CA GLY A 224 -9.73 -11.19 7.07
C GLY A 224 -8.23 -10.97 7.19
N ILE A 225 -7.49 -12.06 7.49
CA ILE A 225 -6.02 -12.03 7.66
C ILE A 225 -5.29 -11.44 6.46
N TRP A 226 -5.69 -11.79 5.24
CA TRP A 226 -5.11 -11.24 4.01
C TRP A 226 -5.24 -9.71 3.95
N THR A 227 -6.45 -9.18 4.18
CA THR A 227 -6.69 -7.73 4.15
C THR A 227 -5.97 -7.02 5.29
N ALA A 228 -5.94 -7.62 6.49
CA ALA A 228 -5.18 -7.07 7.61
C ALA A 228 -3.69 -6.98 7.27
N ALA A 229 -3.10 -8.03 6.67
CA ALA A 229 -1.71 -8.01 6.23
C ALA A 229 -1.44 -6.91 5.18
N GLU A 230 -2.25 -6.80 4.13
CA GLU A 230 -2.09 -5.77 3.10
C GLU A 230 -2.14 -4.34 3.69
N VAL A 231 -2.94 -4.13 4.75
CA VAL A 231 -3.02 -2.87 5.49
C VAL A 231 -1.79 -2.66 6.36
N SER A 232 -1.40 -3.65 7.16
CA SER A 232 -0.24 -3.58 8.05
C SER A 232 1.05 -3.29 7.27
N GLN A 233 1.24 -3.93 6.11
CA GLN A 233 2.39 -3.68 5.23
C GLN A 233 2.50 -2.20 4.79
N ARG A 234 1.37 -1.54 4.53
CA ARG A 234 1.32 -0.20 3.90
C ARG A 234 1.15 0.94 4.89
N ALA A 235 0.26 0.75 5.86
CA ALA A 235 -0.06 1.76 6.86
C ALA A 235 0.85 1.68 8.08
N LEU A 236 1.37 0.48 8.41
CA LEU A 236 2.16 0.23 9.61
C LEU A 236 3.63 -0.11 9.32
N GLY A 237 3.97 -0.43 8.08
CA GLY A 237 5.33 -0.81 7.68
C GLY A 237 5.73 -2.18 8.21
N ASP A 238 4.75 -3.04 8.49
CA ASP A 238 4.98 -4.35 9.09
C ASP A 238 5.76 -5.26 8.14
N ALA A 239 7.02 -5.52 8.48
CA ALA A 239 7.94 -6.37 7.72
C ALA A 239 7.61 -7.87 7.81
N ASP A 240 6.69 -8.26 8.69
CA ASP A 240 6.32 -9.65 8.94
C ASP A 240 4.89 -10.01 8.48
N ALA A 241 4.07 -9.01 8.16
CA ALA A 241 2.68 -9.17 7.76
C ALA A 241 2.53 -9.96 6.44
N LEU A 242 2.44 -11.28 6.53
CA LEU A 242 2.29 -12.17 5.38
C LEU A 242 0.82 -12.24 4.91
N SER A 243 0.56 -11.98 3.63
CA SER A 243 -0.79 -12.01 3.03
C SER A 243 -1.29 -13.44 2.79
N VAL A 244 -1.46 -14.21 3.86
CA VAL A 244 -2.01 -15.57 3.84
C VAL A 244 -3.40 -15.57 3.20
N GLY A 245 -3.68 -16.52 2.29
CA GLY A 245 -4.90 -16.57 1.50
C GLY A 245 -4.81 -15.81 0.17
N ASP A 246 -3.66 -15.21 -0.15
CA ASP A 246 -3.39 -14.70 -1.49
C ASP A 246 -3.30 -15.85 -2.50
N TYR A 247 -4.02 -15.73 -3.60
CA TYR A 247 -4.17 -16.81 -4.58
C TYR A 247 -2.86 -17.22 -5.28
N HIS A 248 -1.82 -16.38 -5.21
CA HIS A 248 -0.56 -16.63 -5.90
C HIS A 248 0.65 -16.69 -4.96
N LEU A 249 0.58 -16.05 -3.79
CA LEU A 249 1.72 -15.85 -2.91
C LEU A 249 2.41 -17.16 -2.50
N ALA A 250 1.71 -18.10 -1.87
CA ALA A 250 2.31 -19.34 -1.38
C ALA A 250 2.96 -20.15 -2.51
N SER A 251 2.24 -20.30 -3.62
CA SER A 251 2.77 -20.98 -4.81
C SER A 251 4.00 -20.27 -5.39
N MET A 252 4.02 -18.93 -5.41
CA MET A 252 5.15 -18.13 -5.89
C MET A 252 6.36 -18.31 -4.97
N VAL A 253 6.18 -18.23 -3.65
CA VAL A 253 7.25 -18.46 -2.67
C VAL A 253 7.85 -19.86 -2.85
N GLY A 254 6.99 -20.88 -2.93
CA GLY A 254 7.42 -22.26 -3.17
C GLY A 254 8.24 -22.41 -4.45
N TRP A 255 7.74 -21.92 -5.59
CA TRP A 255 8.47 -22.03 -6.86
C TRP A 255 9.77 -21.25 -6.84
N SER A 256 9.79 -20.08 -6.19
CA SER A 256 10.96 -19.20 -6.14
C SER A 256 12.08 -19.76 -5.27
N LEU A 257 11.75 -20.43 -4.16
CA LEU A 257 12.74 -20.86 -3.16
C LEU A 257 12.98 -22.37 -3.18
N LEU A 258 11.98 -23.17 -3.55
CA LEU A 258 12.04 -24.64 -3.48
C LEU A 258 11.87 -25.33 -4.84
N GLY A 259 11.54 -24.59 -5.89
CA GLY A 259 11.27 -25.17 -7.21
C GLY A 259 10.03 -26.06 -7.26
N LYS A 260 9.10 -25.92 -6.30
CA LYS A 260 7.80 -26.61 -6.24
C LYS A 260 6.77 -25.72 -5.52
N PRO A 261 5.46 -25.80 -5.81
CA PRO A 261 4.50 -24.95 -5.12
C PRO A 261 4.42 -25.29 -3.63
N LEU A 262 4.09 -24.28 -2.81
CA LEU A 262 3.64 -24.45 -1.43
C LEU A 262 2.18 -24.02 -1.32
N ASP A 263 1.47 -24.59 -0.36
CA ASP A 263 0.24 -24.02 0.17
C ASP A 263 0.50 -22.96 1.27
N ASP A 264 -0.56 -22.34 1.79
CA ASP A 264 -0.45 -21.29 2.80
C ASP A 264 0.20 -21.77 4.11
N ALA A 265 -0.12 -22.99 4.58
CA ALA A 265 0.39 -23.53 5.83
C ALA A 265 1.87 -23.90 5.69
N GLU A 266 2.24 -24.49 4.56
CA GLU A 266 3.62 -24.78 4.20
C GLU A 266 4.44 -23.50 4.07
N MET A 267 3.92 -22.46 3.40
CA MET A 267 4.59 -21.15 3.29
C MET A 267 4.83 -20.51 4.66
N VAL A 268 3.82 -20.50 5.54
CA VAL A 268 3.95 -19.94 6.90
C VAL A 268 5.04 -20.67 7.66
N THR A 269 5.03 -22.00 7.63
CA THR A 269 6.03 -22.84 8.30
C THR A 269 7.44 -22.60 7.73
N TYR A 270 7.56 -22.53 6.40
CA TYR A 270 8.83 -22.37 5.72
C TYR A 270 9.48 -21.00 5.98
N LEU A 271 8.68 -19.93 6.09
CA LEU A 271 9.18 -18.58 6.35
C LEU A 271 9.32 -18.26 7.84
N GLU A 272 9.01 -19.19 8.75
CA GLU A 272 9.15 -18.99 10.20
C GLU A 272 10.58 -18.55 10.62
N PRO A 273 11.68 -19.13 10.08
CA PRO A 273 13.04 -18.75 10.47
C PRO A 273 13.41 -17.31 10.12
N VAL A 274 12.69 -16.68 9.19
CA VAL A 274 12.96 -15.28 8.78
C VAL A 274 12.03 -14.29 9.46
N ARG A 275 11.28 -14.66 10.49
CA ARG A 275 10.60 -13.69 11.34
C ARG A 275 11.61 -12.74 12.02
N PRO A 276 11.27 -11.46 12.23
CA PRO A 276 10.00 -10.77 11.90
C PRO A 276 10.01 -10.11 10.50
N HIS A 277 10.49 -10.80 9.46
CA HIS A 277 10.73 -10.24 8.12
C HIS A 277 10.09 -11.05 6.99
N ARG A 278 9.01 -11.78 7.26
CA ARG A 278 8.37 -12.64 6.24
C ARG A 278 7.86 -11.84 5.03
N TYR A 279 7.28 -10.67 5.24
CA TYR A 279 6.90 -9.77 4.14
C TYR A 279 8.13 -9.18 3.44
N ARG A 280 9.20 -8.83 4.17
CA ARG A 280 10.46 -8.40 3.54
C ARG A 280 11.02 -9.46 2.60
N ALA A 281 11.02 -10.74 3.00
CA ALA A 281 11.46 -11.84 2.14
C ALA A 281 10.64 -11.88 0.83
N VAL A 282 9.31 -11.74 0.92
CA VAL A 282 8.44 -11.64 -0.26
C VAL A 282 8.78 -10.42 -1.11
N ARG A 283 9.00 -9.25 -0.49
CA ARG A 283 9.38 -8.02 -1.19
C ARG A 283 10.71 -8.16 -1.91
N LEU A 284 11.69 -8.81 -1.30
CA LEU A 284 12.99 -9.09 -1.91
C LEU A 284 12.84 -9.99 -3.14
N LEU A 285 12.05 -11.06 -3.08
CA LEU A 285 11.77 -11.90 -4.24
C LEU A 285 11.16 -11.09 -5.40
N LEU A 286 10.22 -10.19 -5.09
CA LEU A 286 9.55 -9.35 -6.08
C LEU A 286 10.53 -8.36 -6.73
N VAL A 287 11.30 -7.60 -5.95
CA VAL A 287 12.18 -6.56 -6.50
C VAL A 287 13.44 -7.12 -7.14
N SER A 288 13.89 -8.31 -6.72
CA SER A 288 15.03 -9.00 -7.33
C SER A 288 14.69 -9.72 -8.63
N GLY A 289 13.41 -9.79 -9.01
CA GLY A 289 12.94 -10.55 -10.15
C GLY A 289 12.94 -12.07 -9.93
N ASN A 290 13.13 -12.53 -8.69
CA ASN A 290 13.14 -13.95 -8.33
C ASN A 290 11.74 -14.49 -7.98
N ALA A 291 10.72 -13.63 -7.93
CA ALA A 291 9.33 -14.04 -7.74
C ALA A 291 8.82 -14.77 -9.00
N ILE A 292 8.98 -16.10 -8.99
CA ILE A 292 8.70 -16.97 -10.13
C ILE A 292 7.45 -17.81 -9.83
N LYS A 293 6.55 -17.87 -10.81
CA LYS A 293 5.45 -18.85 -10.88
C LYS A 293 5.31 -19.32 -12.32
N PRO A 294 5.56 -20.61 -12.63
CA PRO A 294 5.39 -21.10 -13.99
C PRO A 294 3.94 -20.95 -14.46
N LYS A 295 3.76 -20.70 -15.76
CA LYS A 295 2.44 -20.52 -16.37
C LYS A 295 1.93 -21.86 -16.88
N PHE A 296 0.85 -22.37 -16.29
CA PHE A 296 0.28 -23.67 -16.64
C PHE A 296 -1.06 -23.59 -17.40
N GLY A 297 -1.44 -22.41 -17.90
CA GLY A 297 -2.70 -22.24 -18.64
C GLY A 297 -3.02 -20.80 -19.05
N PRO A 298 -4.12 -20.59 -19.80
CA PRO A 298 -4.58 -19.27 -20.20
C PRO A 298 -5.03 -18.44 -18.99
N ARG A 299 -4.99 -17.11 -19.12
CA ARG A 299 -5.46 -16.20 -18.05
C ARG A 299 -6.97 -16.34 -17.87
N THR A 300 -7.41 -16.43 -16.62
CA THR A 300 -8.84 -16.39 -16.27
C THR A 300 -9.46 -15.08 -16.79
N PRO A 301 -10.67 -15.11 -17.38
CA PRO A 301 -11.34 -13.91 -17.83
C PRO A 301 -11.62 -12.97 -16.66
N VAL A 302 -11.53 -11.66 -16.92
CA VAL A 302 -11.90 -10.63 -15.95
C VAL A 302 -13.42 -10.59 -15.87
N VAL A 303 -13.97 -10.78 -14.67
CA VAL A 303 -15.42 -10.72 -14.43
C VAL A 303 -15.85 -9.26 -14.23
N ASP A 304 -16.89 -8.84 -14.94
CA ASP A 304 -17.49 -7.52 -14.85
C ASP A 304 -18.97 -7.61 -14.45
N HIS A 305 -19.31 -7.03 -13.32
CA HIS A 305 -20.65 -6.97 -12.76
C HIS A 305 -21.30 -5.59 -12.94
N SER A 306 -20.64 -4.62 -13.59
CA SER A 306 -21.09 -3.22 -13.61
C SER A 306 -22.46 -2.97 -14.29
N TRP A 307 -22.99 -3.94 -15.02
CA TRP A 307 -24.23 -3.86 -15.82
C TRP A 307 -25.34 -4.84 -15.43
N HIS A 308 -25.19 -5.58 -14.32
CA HIS A 308 -26.15 -6.61 -13.87
C HIS A 308 -26.82 -6.24 -12.55
#